data_AF-A0A3A4Y2P8-F1
#
_entry.id   AF-A0A3A4Y2P8-F1
#
_cell.length_a   1.000
_cell.length_b   1.000
_cell.length_c   1.000
_cell.angle_alpha   90.00
_cell.angle_beta   90.00
_cell.angle_gamma   90.00
#
_symmetry.space_group_name_H-M   'P 1'
#
loop_
_entity.id
_entity.type
_entity.pdbx_description
1 polymer ?
#
loop_
_entity_poly.entity_id
_entity_poly.type
_entity_poly.pdbx_seq_one_letter_code
_entity_poly.pdbx_strand_id
1 'polypeptide(L)' 'MEDIITILDGRPEIIDEIQLAPKELRSYLSDAFSELMNNRHFMPGYLPPDKASQSRLPIILNRIDSVSKL' A
#
# COMPACT_ATOMS: atom_id res chain seq x y z
N MET A 1 7.31 -6.28 -7.04
CA MET A 1 6.64 -5.85 -5.79
C MET A 1 7.17 -4.52 -5.25
N GLU A 2 8.31 -4.01 -5.72
CA GLU A 2 8.83 -2.68 -5.34
C GLU A 2 8.00 -1.51 -5.92
N ASP A 3 7.34 -1.73 -7.06
CA ASP A 3 6.56 -0.70 -7.76
C ASP A 3 5.36 -0.20 -6.96
N ILE A 4 4.64 -1.10 -6.27
CA ILE A 4 3.45 -0.72 -5.52
C ILE A 4 3.79 0.09 -4.27
N ILE A 5 4.91 -0.23 -3.61
CA ILE A 5 5.41 0.54 -2.46
C ILE A 5 5.83 1.94 -2.88
N THR A 6 6.50 2.07 -4.04
CA THR A 6 6.91 3.36 -4.58
C THR A 6 5.72 4.26 -4.88
N ILE A 7 4.66 3.71 -5.49
CA ILE A 7 3.42 4.44 -5.76
C ILE A 7 2.74 4.85 -4.46
N LEU A 8 2.62 3.91 -3.50
CA LEU A 8 2.00 4.17 -2.21
C LEU A 8 2.80 5.13 -1.35
N ASP A 9 4.13 5.24 -1.50
CA ASP A 9 4.97 6.21 -0.78
C ASP A 9 4.82 7.61 -1.41
N GLY A 10 5.00 7.68 -2.74
CA GLY A 10 5.11 8.94 -3.48
C GLY A 10 3.78 9.61 -3.85
N ARG A 11 2.64 8.93 -3.71
CA ARG A 11 1.33 9.44 -4.16
C ARG A 11 0.31 9.51 -3.02
N PRO A 12 0.30 10.59 -2.22
CA PRO A 12 -0.59 10.70 -1.07
C PRO A 12 -2.09 10.62 -1.40
N GLU A 13 -2.49 11.08 -2.58
CA GLU A 13 -3.87 11.08 -3.08
C GLU A 13 -4.37 9.71 -3.57
N ILE A 14 -3.52 8.68 -3.62
CA ILE A 14 -3.86 7.37 -4.20
C ILE A 14 -5.07 6.71 -3.54
N ILE A 15 -5.28 6.92 -2.25
CA ILE A 15 -6.41 6.34 -1.51
C ILE A 15 -7.73 6.96 -1.99
N ASP A 16 -7.76 8.28 -2.17
CA ASP A 16 -8.94 8.99 -2.64
C ASP A 16 -9.28 8.58 -4.09
N GLU A 17 -8.25 8.42 -4.93
CA GLU A 17 -8.42 7.93 -6.30
C GLU A 17 -8.99 6.50 -6.35
N ILE A 18 -8.50 5.61 -5.48
CA ILE A 18 -9.04 4.24 -5.39
C ILE A 18 -10.49 4.30 -4.92
N GLN A 19 -10.83 5.14 -3.94
CA GLN A 19 -12.21 5.25 -3.46
C GLN A 19 -13.20 5.73 -4.54
N LEU A 20 -12.76 6.59 -5.45
CA LEU A 20 -13.54 7.09 -6.59
C LEU A 20 -13.58 6.12 -7.78
N ALA A 21 -12.76 5.06 -7.76
CA ALA A 21 -12.73 4.07 -8.82
C ALA A 21 -14.00 3.20 -8.85
N PRO A 22 -14.29 2.55 -10.00
CA PRO A 22 -15.38 1.58 -10.11
C PRO A 22 -15.29 0.48 -9.05
N LYS A 23 -16.44 -0.02 -8.62
CA LYS A 23 -16.53 -1.01 -7.53
C LYS A 23 -15.70 -2.25 -7.82
N GLU A 24 -15.70 -2.72 -9.06
CA GLU A 24 -14.95 -3.90 -9.51
C GLU A 24 -13.45 -3.73 -9.29
N LEU A 25 -12.90 -2.54 -9.59
CA LEU A 25 -11.49 -2.24 -9.37
C LEU A 25 -11.17 -2.13 -7.88
N ARG A 26 -12.05 -1.50 -7.09
CA ARG A 26 -11.87 -1.41 -5.63
C ARG A 26 -11.84 -2.79 -4.98
N SER A 27 -12.77 -3.67 -5.34
CA SER A 27 -12.80 -5.04 -4.82
C SER A 27 -11.55 -5.82 -5.22
N TYR A 28 -11.12 -5.73 -6.48
CA TYR A 28 -9.88 -6.37 -6.93
C TYR A 28 -8.65 -5.90 -6.13
N LEU A 29 -8.53 -4.58 -5.92
CA LEU A 29 -7.44 -4.02 -5.14
C LEU A 29 -7.53 -4.45 -3.67
N SER A 30 -8.71 -4.41 -3.07
CA SER A 30 -8.96 -4.83 -1.68
C SER A 30 -8.52 -6.28 -1.44
N ASP A 31 -8.88 -7.18 -2.35
CA ASP A 31 -8.46 -8.59 -2.31
C ASP A 31 -6.94 -8.73 -2.44
N ALA A 32 -6.34 -8.06 -3.43
CA ALA A 32 -4.89 -8.12 -3.67
C ALA A 32 -4.08 -7.57 -2.49
N PHE A 33 -4.50 -6.45 -1.89
CA PHE A 33 -3.83 -5.86 -0.73
C PHE A 33 -4.07 -6.69 0.55
N SER A 34 -5.23 -7.34 0.69
CA SER A 34 -5.48 -8.31 1.77
C SER A 34 -4.54 -9.51 1.68
N GLU A 35 -4.33 -10.05 0.48
CA GLU A 35 -3.37 -11.14 0.25
C GLU A 35 -1.93 -10.70 0.55
N LEU A 36 -1.56 -9.49 0.12
CA LEU A 36 -0.26 -8.90 0.38
C LEU A 36 0.04 -8.78 1.88
N MET A 37 -0.94 -8.31 2.68
CA MET A 37 -0.82 -8.19 4.14
C MET A 37 -0.74 -9.54 4.85
N ASN A 38 -1.39 -10.58 4.31
CA ASN A 38 -1.33 -11.94 4.85
C ASN A 38 -0.01 -12.66 4.48
N ASN A 39 0.77 -12.13 3.55
CA ASN A 39 2.04 -12.71 3.16
C ASN A 39 3.13 -12.34 4.18
N ARG A 40 3.63 -13.34 4.92
CA ARG A 40 4.73 -13.18 5.91
C ARG A 40 6.05 -12.63 5.34
N HIS A 41 6.21 -12.58 4.02
CA HIS A 41 7.37 -11.98 3.35
C HIS A 41 7.18 -10.51 2.96
N PHE A 42 6.06 -9.89 3.35
CA PHE A 42 5.87 -8.45 3.21
C PHE A 42 6.83 -7.72 4.17
N MET A 43 8.07 -7.52 3.72
CA MET A 43 9.19 -7.03 4.54
C MET A 43 9.52 -5.55 4.26
N PRO A 44 10.06 -4.83 5.26
CA PRO A 44 10.48 -3.42 5.17
C PRO A 44 11.67 -3.15 4.21
N GLY A 45 12.16 -4.15 3.50
CA GLY A 45 13.31 -4.06 2.59
C GLY A 45 13.05 -3.25 1.31
N TYR A 46 11.82 -2.76 1.09
CA TYR A 46 11.47 -1.93 -0.08
C TYR A 46 11.75 -0.44 0.14
N LEU A 47 12.17 -0.04 1.33
CA LEU A 47 12.60 1.33 1.61
C LEU A 47 14.11 1.35 1.90
N PRO A 48 14.83 2.42 1.52
CA PRO A 48 16.20 2.60 1.93
C PRO A 48 16.36 2.48 3.46
N PRO A 49 17.50 1.98 3.96
CA PRO A 49 17.70 1.71 5.38
C PRO A 49 17.90 2.98 6.23
N ASP A 50 17.95 4.16 5.60
CA ASP A 50 18.11 5.42 6.33
C ASP A 50 16.86 5.76 7.16
N LYS A 51 17.07 6.50 8.24
CA LYS A 51 16.02 6.83 9.21
C LYS A 51 14.84 7.58 8.58
N ALA A 52 15.09 8.46 7.61
CA ALA A 52 14.02 9.23 6.98
C ALA A 52 13.13 8.33 6.12
N SER A 53 13.74 7.43 5.35
CA SER A 53 13.02 6.40 4.59
C SER A 53 12.22 5.46 5.46
N GLN A 54 12.83 4.91 6.50
CA GLN A 54 12.14 3.99 7.42
C GLN A 54 10.98 4.65 8.18
N SER A 55 11.02 5.96 8.41
CA SER A 55 9.91 6.68 9.04
C SER A 55 8.60 6.69 8.23
N ARG A 56 8.67 6.40 6.92
CA ARG A 56 7.50 6.34 6.03
C ARG A 56 6.83 4.98 6.00
N LEU A 57 7.50 3.93 6.51
CA LEU A 57 6.94 2.58 6.54
C LEU A 57 5.56 2.52 7.21
N PRO A 58 5.31 3.13 8.39
CA PRO A 58 3.98 3.11 9.00
C PRO A 58 2.90 3.78 8.14
N ILE A 59 3.26 4.83 7.38
CA ILE A 59 2.34 5.54 6.48
C ILE A 59 1.92 4.61 5.34
N ILE A 60 2.89 3.92 4.73
CA ILE A 60 2.63 2.98 3.64
C ILE A 60 1.80 1.78 4.13
N LEU A 61 2.10 1.26 5.33
CA LEU A 61 1.30 0.18 5.94
C LEU A 61 -0.15 0.60 6.16
N ASN A 62 -0.37 1.82 6.68
CA ASN A 62 -1.72 2.34 6.88
C ASN A 62 -2.48 2.52 5.55
N ARG A 63 -1.79 2.93 4.48
CA ARG A 63 -2.37 3.03 3.13
C ARG A 63 -2.80 1.65 2.61
N ILE A 64 -1.95 0.65 2.74
CA ILE A 64 -2.26 -0.74 2.35
C ILE A 64 -3.48 -1.26 3.12
N ASP A 65 -3.48 -1.10 4.44
CA ASP A 65 -4.58 -1.52 5.32
C ASP A 65 -5.90 -0.79 5.01
N SER A 66 -5.82 0.47 4.57
CA SER A 66 -7.00 1.24 4.14
C SER A 66 -7.60 0.65 2.87
N VAL A 67 -6.77 0.27 1.89
CA VAL A 67 -7.25 -0.32 0.62
C VAL A 67 -7.77 -1.74 0.83
N SER A 68 -7.12 -2.54 1.69
CA SER A 68 -7.54 -3.92 1.97
C SER A 68 -8.89 -4.06 2.68
N LYS A 69 -9.50 -2.94 3.08
CA LYS A 69 -10.78 -2.88 3.80
C LYS A 69 -11.90 -2.21 2.98
N LEU A 70 -11.62 -1.86 1.72
CA LEU A 70 -12.62 -1.32 0.78
C LEU A 70 -13.52 -2.43 0.24
#